data_AF-A0A485NJB8-F1
#
_entry.id   AF-A0A485NJB8-F1
#
_cell.length_a   1.000
_cell.length_b   1.000
_cell.length_c   1.000
_cell.angle_alpha   90.00
_cell.angle_beta   90.00
_cell.angle_gamma   90.00
#
_symmetry.space_group_name_H-M   'P 1'
#
loop_
_entity.id
_entity.type
_entity.pdbx_description
1 polymer ?
#
loop_
_entity_poly.entity_id
_entity_poly.type
_entity_poly.pdbx_seq_one_letter_code
_entity_poly.pdbx_strand_id
1 'polypeptide(L)'
;MLRKNKILIFKYFLNLINGAFLVLGLLLLGFGAWLLLDRNIFFTALDKNNHLIVYIFQILTGTGSAIVLLCLLGYLGIHNETRWLLILYAALLMWAFGVQVVLSGFIFTKKKEIHQVWHDKVDLIIAEYGSKDMPEDIPKWTFLNALQKTLQCCGQYNYTDWIKNKNKENSEQVPCSCTNSTLRKWFCDEPLNATYLEVKIRLSKCLQCLFLFCFCKSI
;
A
#
# COMPACT_ATOMS: atom_id res chain seq x y z
N MET A 1 -23.11 10.94 -38.33
CA MET A 1 -21.64 10.95 -38.16
C MET A 1 -21.23 11.27 -36.71
N LEU A 2 -21.65 12.41 -36.13
CA LEU A 2 -21.28 12.85 -34.78
C LEU A 2 -21.49 11.81 -33.65
N ARG A 3 -22.61 11.08 -33.66
CA ARG A 3 -22.95 10.07 -32.63
C ARG A 3 -22.04 8.84 -32.68
N LYS A 4 -21.62 8.40 -33.87
CA LYS A 4 -20.71 7.28 -34.05
C LYS A 4 -19.31 7.62 -33.53
N ASN A 5 -18.83 8.83 -33.81
CA ASN A 5 -17.53 9.31 -33.33
C ASN A 5 -17.49 9.38 -31.79
N LYS A 6 -18.55 9.85 -31.15
CA LYS A 6 -18.65 9.88 -29.68
C LYS A 6 -18.56 8.50 -29.03
N ILE A 7 -19.26 7.50 -29.59
CA ILE A 7 -19.23 6.11 -29.08
C ILE A 7 -17.83 5.52 -29.24
N LEU A 8 -17.17 5.79 -30.36
CA LEU A 8 -15.82 5.31 -30.66
C LEU A 8 -14.78 5.89 -29.68
N ILE A 9 -14.88 7.17 -29.36
CA ILE A 9 -14.05 7.85 -28.34
C ILE A 9 -14.27 7.20 -26.97
N PHE A 10 -15.52 6.96 -26.58
CA PHE A 10 -15.85 6.37 -25.28
C PHE A 10 -15.34 4.92 -25.15
N LYS A 11 -15.50 4.11 -26.20
CA LYS A 11 -14.94 2.74 -26.26
C LYS A 11 -13.41 2.76 -26.13
N TYR A 12 -12.73 3.65 -26.85
CA TYR A 12 -11.28 3.79 -26.78
C TYR A 12 -10.81 4.18 -25.38
N PHE A 13 -11.47 5.17 -24.77
CA PHE A 13 -11.15 5.63 -23.41
C PHE A 13 -11.37 4.53 -22.36
N LEU A 14 -12.50 3.81 -22.42
CA LEU A 14 -12.74 2.67 -21.52
C LEU A 14 -11.72 1.55 -21.70
N ASN A 15 -11.32 1.27 -22.94
CA ASN A 15 -10.31 0.26 -23.21
C ASN A 15 -8.94 0.67 -22.65
N LEU A 16 -8.56 1.94 -22.79
CA LEU A 16 -7.32 2.48 -22.23
C LEU A 16 -7.29 2.35 -20.70
N ILE A 17 -8.39 2.74 -20.03
CA ILE A 17 -8.52 2.65 -18.57
C ILE A 17 -8.48 1.20 -18.10
N ASN A 18 -9.25 0.31 -18.71
CA ASN A 18 -9.26 -1.12 -18.35
C ASN A 18 -7.88 -1.76 -18.60
N GLY A 19 -7.17 -1.36 -19.66
CA GLY A 19 -5.80 -1.81 -19.91
C GLY A 19 -4.82 -1.37 -18.81
N ALA A 20 -4.89 -0.11 -18.38
CA ALA A 20 -4.06 0.38 -17.27
C ALA A 20 -4.35 -0.35 -15.96
N PHE A 21 -5.63 -0.55 -15.63
CA PHE A 21 -6.04 -1.31 -14.44
C PHE A 21 -5.66 -2.79 -14.52
N LEU A 22 -5.68 -3.40 -15.71
CA LEU A 22 -5.22 -4.77 -15.91
C LEU A 22 -3.73 -4.91 -15.57
N VAL A 23 -2.89 -3.99 -16.06
CA VAL A 23 -1.47 -3.97 -15.73
C VAL A 23 -1.27 -3.81 -14.21
N LEU A 24 -2.00 -2.88 -13.57
CA LEU A 24 -1.93 -2.73 -12.12
C LEU A 24 -2.38 -4.00 -11.38
N GLY A 25 -3.46 -4.64 -11.80
CA GLY A 25 -3.96 -5.89 -11.21
C GLY A 25 -2.95 -7.03 -11.33
N LEU A 26 -2.29 -7.16 -12.49
CA LEU A 26 -1.22 -8.13 -12.70
C LEU A 26 0.01 -7.85 -11.85
N LEU A 27 0.39 -6.58 -11.67
CA LEU A 27 1.46 -6.20 -10.74
C LEU A 27 1.10 -6.59 -9.30
N LEU A 28 -0.12 -6.30 -8.84
CA LEU A 28 -0.57 -6.68 -7.50
C LEU A 28 -0.56 -8.20 -7.30
N LEU A 29 -1.04 -8.96 -8.29
CA LEU A 29 -0.94 -10.43 -8.26
C LEU A 29 0.51 -10.91 -8.26
N GLY A 30 1.37 -10.29 -9.05
CA GLY A 30 2.80 -10.60 -9.09
C GLY A 30 3.48 -10.36 -7.75
N PHE A 31 3.19 -9.23 -7.09
CA PHE A 31 3.67 -8.95 -5.74
C PHE A 31 3.07 -9.91 -4.70
N GLY A 32 1.79 -10.27 -4.81
CA GLY A 32 1.14 -11.27 -3.95
C GLY A 32 1.76 -12.65 -4.08
N ALA A 33 2.05 -13.08 -5.31
CA ALA A 33 2.72 -14.34 -5.61
C ALA A 33 4.19 -14.32 -5.17
N TRP A 34 4.88 -13.19 -5.33
CA TRP A 34 6.25 -13.01 -4.85
C TRP A 34 6.33 -13.19 -3.33
N LEU A 35 5.37 -12.63 -2.59
CA LEU A 35 5.26 -12.82 -1.13
C LEU A 35 5.05 -14.28 -0.72
N LEU A 36 4.42 -15.12 -1.55
CA LEU A 36 4.28 -16.56 -1.29
C LEU A 36 5.57 -17.35 -1.55
N LEU A 37 6.34 -16.95 -2.55
CA LEU A 37 7.55 -17.66 -2.96
C LEU A 37 8.72 -17.43 -2.00
N ASP A 38 8.65 -16.37 -1.18
CA ASP A 38 9.61 -16.15 -0.11
C ASP A 38 9.46 -17.24 0.97
N ARG A 39 10.45 -18.15 1.04
CA ARG A 39 10.38 -19.37 1.84
C ARG A 39 10.12 -19.08 3.32
N ASN A 40 10.64 -17.99 3.87
CA ASN A 40 10.38 -17.63 5.26
C ASN A 40 8.89 -17.35 5.50
N ILE A 41 8.21 -16.68 4.56
CA ILE A 41 6.81 -16.26 4.72
C ILE A 41 5.85 -17.44 4.56
N PHE A 42 6.15 -18.42 3.70
CA PHE A 42 5.33 -19.62 3.54
C PHE A 42 5.29 -20.47 4.84
N PHE A 43 6.42 -20.59 5.54
CA PHE A 43 6.47 -21.28 6.83
C PHE A 43 5.78 -20.49 7.94
N THR A 44 5.93 -19.16 8.00
CA THR A 44 5.22 -18.33 9.00
C THR A 44 3.72 -18.13 8.70
N ALA A 45 3.25 -18.36 7.47
CA ALA A 45 1.82 -18.39 7.15
C ALA A 45 1.13 -19.68 7.63
N LEU A 46 1.89 -20.78 7.73
CA LEU A 46 1.46 -22.03 8.36
C LEU A 46 1.55 -21.97 9.89
N ASP A 47 2.49 -21.18 10.41
CA ASP A 47 2.60 -20.91 11.84
C ASP A 47 1.54 -19.88 12.30
N LYS A 48 0.86 -20.17 13.40
CA LYS A 48 -0.35 -19.44 13.84
C LYS A 48 -0.10 -18.00 14.29
N ASN A 49 1.14 -17.54 14.34
CA ASN A 49 1.52 -16.33 15.07
C ASN A 49 1.59 -15.06 14.20
N ASN A 50 1.70 -15.15 12.86
CA ASN A 50 1.84 -13.96 11.99
C ASN A 50 0.58 -13.64 11.18
N HIS A 51 -0.49 -13.28 11.88
CA HIS A 51 -1.77 -12.89 11.29
C HIS A 51 -1.70 -11.70 10.29
N LEU A 52 -0.73 -10.79 10.45
CA LEU A 52 -0.67 -9.56 9.66
C LEU A 52 -0.16 -9.81 8.23
N ILE A 53 0.86 -10.64 8.05
CA ILE A 53 1.45 -10.93 6.73
C ILE A 53 0.47 -11.75 5.89
N VAL A 54 -0.15 -12.77 6.49
CA VAL A 54 -1.20 -13.58 5.85
C VAL A 54 -2.35 -12.69 5.35
N TYR A 55 -2.77 -11.73 6.17
CA TYR A 55 -3.83 -10.80 5.82
C TYR A 55 -3.44 -9.86 4.66
N ILE A 56 -2.22 -9.31 4.67
CA ILE A 56 -1.71 -8.48 3.56
C ILE A 56 -1.67 -9.29 2.26
N PHE A 57 -1.13 -10.51 2.30
CA PHE A 57 -1.07 -11.40 1.16
C PHE A 57 -2.48 -11.69 0.60
N GLN A 58 -3.43 -12.03 1.46
CA GLN A 58 -4.79 -12.36 1.08
C GLN A 58 -5.49 -11.16 0.43
N ILE A 59 -5.30 -9.95 0.97
CA ILE A 59 -5.84 -8.73 0.39
C ILE A 59 -5.20 -8.46 -0.97
N LEU A 60 -3.88 -8.54 -1.08
CA LEU A 60 -3.15 -8.18 -2.30
C LEU A 60 -3.52 -9.11 -3.46
N THR A 61 -3.56 -10.41 -3.19
CA THR A 61 -3.93 -11.45 -4.17
C THR A 61 -5.42 -11.42 -4.49
N GLY A 62 -6.28 -11.26 -3.48
CA GLY A 62 -7.73 -11.16 -3.66
C GLY A 62 -8.13 -9.93 -4.47
N THR A 63 -7.55 -8.76 -4.14
CA THR A 63 -7.85 -7.50 -4.84
C THR A 63 -7.27 -7.52 -6.25
N GLY A 64 -6.02 -7.98 -6.42
CA GLY A 64 -5.39 -8.12 -7.74
C GLY A 64 -6.19 -9.03 -8.68
N SER A 65 -6.65 -10.20 -8.19
CA SER A 65 -7.46 -11.12 -8.99
C SER A 65 -8.82 -10.51 -9.35
N ALA A 66 -9.49 -9.84 -8.40
CA ALA A 66 -10.74 -9.15 -8.68
C ALA A 66 -10.59 -8.06 -9.75
N ILE A 67 -9.52 -7.25 -9.68
CA ILE A 67 -9.23 -6.21 -10.69
C ILE A 67 -9.02 -6.84 -12.06
N VAL A 68 -8.21 -7.89 -12.17
CA VAL A 68 -7.95 -8.58 -13.44
C VAL A 68 -9.24 -9.13 -14.02
N LEU A 69 -10.09 -9.80 -13.22
CA LEU A 69 -11.38 -10.32 -13.66
C LEU A 69 -12.31 -9.21 -14.16
N LEU A 70 -12.42 -8.09 -13.43
CA LEU A 70 -13.22 -6.95 -13.83
C LEU A 70 -12.74 -6.33 -15.15
N CYS A 71 -11.41 -6.22 -15.34
CA CYS A 71 -10.83 -5.68 -16.57
C CYS A 71 -11.05 -6.62 -17.76
N LEU A 72 -10.94 -7.94 -17.57
CA LEU A 72 -11.23 -8.93 -18.61
C LEU A 72 -12.70 -8.89 -19.02
N LEU A 73 -13.63 -8.79 -18.05
CA LEU A 73 -15.05 -8.61 -18.33
C LEU A 73 -15.32 -7.29 -19.07
N GLY A 74 -14.63 -6.21 -18.71
CA GLY A 74 -14.70 -4.93 -19.42
C GLY A 74 -14.22 -5.03 -20.87
N TYR A 75 -13.08 -5.68 -21.10
CA TYR A 75 -12.53 -5.89 -22.44
C TYR A 75 -13.47 -6.75 -23.29
N LEU A 76 -13.96 -7.87 -22.75
CA LEU A 76 -14.94 -8.74 -23.42
C LEU A 76 -16.26 -8.03 -23.67
N GLY A 77 -16.75 -7.22 -22.73
CA GLY A 77 -18.00 -6.47 -22.89
C GLY A 77 -17.92 -5.40 -23.99
N ILE A 78 -16.76 -4.77 -24.17
CA ILE A 78 -16.52 -3.77 -25.22
C ILE A 78 -16.40 -4.43 -26.61
N HIS A 79 -15.63 -5.52 -26.71
CA HIS A 79 -15.33 -6.18 -27.98
C HIS A 79 -16.44 -7.12 -28.47
N ASN A 80 -17.08 -7.84 -27.55
CA ASN A 80 -18.05 -8.87 -27.90
C ASN A 80 -19.47 -8.28 -28.11
N GLU A 81 -19.64 -6.96 -27.97
CA GLU A 81 -20.90 -6.17 -28.10
C GLU A 81 -22.13 -6.80 -27.43
N THR A 82 -21.91 -7.66 -26.45
CA THR A 82 -22.94 -8.42 -25.74
C THR A 82 -23.52 -7.54 -24.65
N ARG A 83 -24.78 -7.13 -24.83
CA ARG A 83 -25.48 -6.24 -23.90
C ARG A 83 -25.46 -6.74 -22.45
N TRP A 84 -25.63 -8.05 -22.24
CA TRP A 84 -25.60 -8.66 -20.91
C TRP A 84 -24.25 -8.53 -20.21
N LEU A 85 -23.13 -8.72 -20.92
CA LEU A 85 -21.79 -8.56 -20.35
C LEU A 85 -21.51 -7.10 -19.99
N LEU A 86 -21.96 -6.15 -20.82
CA LEU A 86 -21.83 -4.73 -20.53
C LEU A 86 -22.67 -4.31 -19.30
N ILE A 87 -23.89 -4.84 -19.18
CA ILE A 87 -24.75 -4.61 -18.01
C ILE A 87 -24.11 -5.19 -16.74
N LEU A 88 -23.59 -6.42 -16.82
CA LEU A 88 -22.91 -7.05 -15.69
C LEU A 88 -21.67 -6.25 -15.27
N TYR A 89 -20.84 -5.82 -16.22
CA TYR A 89 -19.69 -4.97 -15.95
C TYR A 89 -20.10 -3.65 -15.26
N ALA A 90 -21.12 -2.98 -15.77
CA ALA A 90 -21.64 -1.75 -15.14
C ALA A 90 -22.18 -2.00 -13.73
N ALA A 91 -22.90 -3.11 -13.51
CA ALA A 91 -23.42 -3.48 -12.19
C ALA A 91 -22.30 -3.77 -11.18
N LEU A 92 -21.25 -4.48 -11.59
CA LEU A 92 -20.09 -4.75 -10.75
C LEU A 92 -19.33 -3.48 -10.39
N LEU A 93 -19.16 -2.55 -11.33
CA LEU A 93 -18.56 -1.24 -11.06
C LEU A 93 -19.39 -0.42 -10.07
N MET A 94 -20.72 -0.38 -10.26
CA MET A 94 -21.63 0.31 -9.34
C MET A 94 -21.59 -0.29 -7.93
N TRP A 95 -21.52 -1.62 -7.83
CA TRP A 95 -21.35 -2.31 -6.56
C TRP A 95 -20.03 -1.94 -5.87
N ALA A 96 -18.91 -1.99 -6.60
CA ALA A 96 -17.60 -1.62 -6.07
C ALA A 96 -17.57 -0.16 -5.59
N PHE A 97 -18.17 0.75 -6.36
CA PHE A 97 -18.31 2.16 -5.96
C PHE A 97 -19.16 2.31 -4.70
N GLY A 98 -20.28 1.59 -4.59
CA GLY A 98 -21.12 1.58 -3.39
C GLY A 98 -20.36 1.14 -2.14
N VAL A 99 -19.59 0.05 -2.24
CA VAL A 99 -18.72 -0.45 -1.15
C VAL A 99 -17.69 0.61 -0.75
N GLN A 100 -17.06 1.27 -1.72
CA GLN A 100 -16.09 2.35 -1.44
C GLN A 100 -16.73 3.53 -0.71
N VAL A 101 -17.94 3.95 -1.10
CA VAL A 101 -18.66 5.05 -0.45
C VAL A 101 -19.02 4.69 0.99
N VAL A 102 -19.54 3.49 1.22
CA VAL A 102 -19.88 3.00 2.58
C VAL A 102 -18.63 2.91 3.45
N LEU A 103 -17.55 2.32 2.93
CA LEU A 103 -16.28 2.20 3.63
C LEU A 103 -15.68 3.58 3.96
N SER A 104 -15.70 4.50 3.01
CA SER A 104 -15.26 5.89 3.20
C SER A 104 -16.06 6.61 4.28
N GLY A 105 -17.39 6.48 4.26
CA GLY A 105 -18.27 7.03 5.30
C GLY A 105 -17.98 6.42 6.67
N PHE A 106 -17.80 5.10 6.74
CA PHE A 106 -17.43 4.42 7.99
C PHE A 106 -16.09 4.92 8.52
N ILE A 107 -15.06 5.02 7.67
CA ILE A 107 -13.75 5.55 8.06
C ILE A 107 -13.85 7.00 8.54
N PHE A 108 -14.70 7.82 7.91
CA PHE A 108 -14.90 9.20 8.30
C PHE A 108 -15.51 9.32 9.71
N THR A 109 -16.55 8.53 10.00
CA THR A 109 -17.19 8.52 11.33
C THR A 109 -16.28 7.97 12.42
N LYS A 110 -15.47 6.94 12.10
CA LYS A 110 -14.55 6.27 13.03
C LYS A 110 -13.11 6.75 12.94
N LYS A 111 -12.90 7.95 12.40
CA LYS A 111 -11.56 8.50 12.14
C LYS A 111 -10.64 8.45 13.36
N LYS A 112 -11.15 8.74 14.57
CA LYS A 112 -10.35 8.74 15.81
C LYS A 112 -9.85 7.34 16.18
N GLU A 113 -10.75 6.36 16.21
CA GLU A 113 -10.43 4.96 16.55
C GLU A 113 -9.44 4.37 15.52
N ILE A 114 -9.70 4.61 14.23
CA ILE A 114 -8.82 4.16 13.14
C ILE A 114 -7.44 4.82 13.26
N HIS A 115 -7.39 6.11 13.59
CA HIS A 115 -6.13 6.82 13.78
C HIS A 115 -5.32 6.19 14.93
N GLN A 116 -5.96 5.88 16.05
CA GLN A 116 -5.29 5.24 17.20
C GLN A 116 -4.74 3.86 16.84
N VAL A 117 -5.54 3.00 16.19
CA VAL A 117 -5.07 1.67 15.75
C VAL A 117 -3.88 1.78 14.80
N TRP A 118 -3.89 2.76 13.90
CA TRP A 118 -2.76 3.05 13.02
C TRP A 118 -1.54 3.53 13.78
N HIS A 119 -1.74 4.39 14.79
CA HIS A 119 -0.66 4.89 15.63
C HIS A 119 0.03 3.76 16.38
N ASP A 120 -0.75 2.91 17.07
CA ASP A 120 -0.23 1.80 17.86
C ASP A 120 0.55 0.81 16.99
N LYS A 121 0.05 0.52 15.78
CA LYS A 121 0.74 -0.36 14.82
C LYS A 121 2.07 0.21 14.34
N VAL A 122 2.13 1.50 14.02
CA VAL A 122 3.38 2.14 13.57
C VAL A 122 4.39 2.21 14.71
N ASP A 123 3.94 2.49 15.93
CA ASP A 123 4.81 2.50 17.11
C ASP A 123 5.39 1.10 17.38
N LEU A 124 4.60 0.04 17.21
CA LEU A 124 5.06 -1.35 17.32
C LEU A 124 6.10 -1.69 16.24
N ILE A 125 5.85 -1.31 14.98
CA ILE A 125 6.83 -1.50 13.89
C ILE A 125 8.14 -0.76 14.20
N ILE A 126 8.07 0.48 14.72
CA ILE A 126 9.25 1.25 15.11
C ILE A 126 9.98 0.57 16.27
N ALA A 127 9.27 0.01 17.25
CA ALA A 127 9.87 -0.64 18.41
C ALA A 127 10.62 -1.93 18.04
N GLU A 128 10.09 -2.70 17.09
CA GLU A 128 10.65 -3.99 16.64
C GLU A 128 11.66 -3.85 15.49
N TYR A 129 11.74 -2.67 14.85
CA TYR A 129 12.61 -2.42 13.71
C TYR A 129 14.08 -2.79 13.99
N GLY A 130 14.69 -3.54 13.07
CA GLY A 130 16.09 -3.98 13.18
C GLY A 130 16.33 -5.09 14.20
N SER A 131 15.27 -5.69 14.76
CA SER A 131 15.38 -6.83 15.67
C SER A 131 16.05 -8.03 15.00
N LYS A 132 17.00 -8.65 15.69
CA LYS A 132 17.65 -9.89 15.24
C LYS A 132 16.76 -11.12 15.47
N ASP A 133 15.81 -11.01 16.39
CA ASP A 133 14.91 -12.11 16.78
C ASP A 133 13.72 -12.25 15.83
N MET A 134 13.49 -11.27 14.94
CA MET A 134 12.37 -11.21 13.99
C MET A 134 12.85 -11.08 12.53
N PRO A 135 13.60 -12.06 11.99
CA PRO A 135 14.10 -12.00 10.61
C PRO A 135 12.98 -11.99 9.55
N GLU A 136 11.79 -12.46 9.90
CA GLU A 136 10.59 -12.43 9.06
C GLU A 136 10.01 -11.03 8.81
N ASP A 137 10.38 -10.05 9.63
CA ASP A 137 9.91 -8.66 9.52
C ASP A 137 10.85 -7.74 8.72
N ILE A 138 12.01 -8.26 8.31
CA ILE A 138 12.94 -7.62 7.37
C ILE A 138 12.25 -7.02 6.12
N PRO A 139 11.33 -7.72 5.42
CA PRO A 139 10.61 -7.11 4.29
C PRO A 139 9.73 -5.91 4.68
N LYS A 140 9.08 -5.95 5.86
CA LYS A 140 8.28 -4.81 6.37
C LYS A 140 9.17 -3.59 6.62
N TRP A 141 10.33 -3.79 7.24
CA TRP A 141 11.29 -2.72 7.52
C TRP A 141 11.95 -2.19 6.25
N THR A 142 12.20 -3.06 5.26
CA THR A 142 12.72 -2.66 3.95
C THR A 142 11.71 -1.77 3.22
N PHE A 143 10.42 -2.13 3.27
CA PHE A 143 9.35 -1.30 2.73
C PHE A 143 9.25 0.05 3.47
N LEU A 144 9.36 0.06 4.80
CA LEU A 144 9.39 1.29 5.60
C LEU A 144 10.58 2.19 5.19
N ASN A 145 11.76 1.62 4.98
CA ASN A 145 12.94 2.36 4.51
C ASN A 145 12.72 2.99 3.13
N ALA A 146 12.10 2.24 2.20
CA ALA A 146 11.75 2.76 0.89
C ALA A 146 10.74 3.90 0.99
N LEU A 147 9.68 3.74 1.79
CA LEU A 147 8.69 4.79 2.05
C LEU A 147 9.34 6.05 2.63
N GLN A 148 10.20 5.91 3.64
CA GLN A 148 10.88 7.03 4.27
C GLN A 148 11.75 7.81 3.28
N LYS A 149 12.49 7.11 2.40
CA LYS A 149 13.28 7.74 1.35
C LYS A 149 12.41 8.40 0.27
N THR A 150 11.39 7.71 -0.22
CA THR A 150 10.51 8.20 -1.30
C THR A 150 9.66 9.38 -0.85
N LEU A 151 9.15 9.33 0.37
CA LEU A 151 8.25 10.35 0.93
C LEU A 151 8.96 11.38 1.77
N GLN A 152 10.28 11.23 1.95
CA GLN A 152 11.08 12.23 2.64
C GLN A 152 10.58 12.45 4.08
N CYS A 153 10.31 11.35 4.79
CA CYS A 153 9.79 11.35 6.16
C CYS A 153 10.63 10.46 7.08
N CYS A 154 10.66 10.78 8.37
CA CYS A 154 11.36 9.98 9.37
C CYS A 154 10.53 9.85 10.65
N GLY A 155 10.20 8.61 11.02
CA GLY A 155 9.33 8.32 12.17
C GLY A 155 7.85 8.51 11.85
N GLN A 156 7.03 8.44 12.91
CA GLN A 156 5.58 8.61 12.79
C GLN A 156 5.21 10.09 12.70
N TYR A 157 5.84 10.90 13.54
CA TYR A 157 5.75 12.34 13.60
C TYR A 157 7.11 13.00 13.39
N ASN A 158 8.16 12.46 14.00
CA ASN A 158 9.51 13.03 13.92
C ASN A 158 10.59 11.97 14.16
N TYR A 159 11.86 12.32 13.90
CA TYR A 159 12.99 11.43 14.12
C TYR A 159 13.12 10.97 15.59
N THR A 160 12.63 11.78 16.54
CA THR A 160 12.61 11.46 17.97
C THR A 160 11.80 10.20 18.31
N ASP A 161 10.88 9.78 17.43
CA ASP A 161 10.12 8.54 17.64
C ASP A 161 11.04 7.30 17.67
N TRP A 162 12.18 7.38 16.98
CA TRP A 162 13.17 6.30 16.95
C TRP A 162 13.92 6.13 18.26
N ILE A 163 13.85 7.08 19.20
CA ILE A 163 14.45 6.95 20.54
C ILE A 163 13.82 5.76 21.29
N LYS A 164 12.56 5.44 21.02
CA LYS A 164 11.82 4.35 21.67
C LYS A 164 12.25 2.94 21.22
N ASN A 165 13.00 2.83 20.12
CA ASN A 165 13.46 1.54 19.60
C ASN A 165 14.62 0.99 20.46
N LYS A 166 14.47 -0.24 20.93
CA LYS A 166 15.42 -0.91 21.85
C LYS A 166 16.55 -1.66 21.13
N ASN A 167 16.46 -1.85 19.82
CA ASN A 167 17.43 -2.59 19.00
C ASN A 167 18.60 -1.72 18.53
N LYS A 168 18.59 -0.44 18.90
CA LYS A 168 19.67 0.51 18.60
C LYS A 168 20.83 0.32 19.57
N GLU A 169 22.05 0.54 19.09
CA GLU A 169 23.23 0.51 19.96
C GLU A 169 23.33 1.80 20.78
N ASN A 170 22.95 2.94 20.18
CA ASN A 170 22.98 4.25 20.81
C ASN A 170 21.63 5.00 20.67
N SER A 171 21.35 5.88 21.63
CA SER A 171 20.10 6.67 21.63
C SER A 171 19.99 7.63 20.43
N GLU A 172 21.15 8.08 19.93
CA GLU A 172 21.30 9.02 18.79
C GLU A 172 21.19 8.34 17.42
N GLN A 173 21.09 7.01 17.37
CA GLN A 173 20.93 6.30 16.10
C GLN A 173 19.51 6.46 15.54
N VAL A 174 19.45 6.64 14.23
CA VAL A 174 18.21 6.66 13.44
C VAL A 174 18.33 5.68 12.28
N PRO A 175 17.22 5.26 11.65
CA PRO A 175 17.29 4.46 10.43
C PRO A 175 18.13 5.15 9.37
N CYS A 176 19.00 4.40 8.69
CA CYS A 176 19.82 4.97 7.61
C CYS A 176 18.96 5.60 6.48
N SER A 177 17.72 5.12 6.31
CA SER A 177 16.71 5.71 5.40
C SER A 177 16.34 7.15 5.72
N CYS A 178 16.49 7.59 6.97
CA CYS A 178 16.26 8.97 7.40
C CYS A 178 17.45 9.90 7.16
N THR A 179 18.58 9.37 6.69
CA THR A 179 19.82 10.12 6.47
C THR A 179 20.20 10.08 4.98
N ASN A 180 21.10 10.96 4.55
CA ASN A 180 21.71 10.89 3.22
C ASN A 180 22.78 9.79 3.10
N SER A 181 22.81 8.82 4.02
CA SER A 181 23.78 7.75 4.03
C SER A 181 23.49 6.69 2.96
N THR A 182 24.54 6.27 2.25
CA THR A 182 24.51 5.13 1.29
C THR A 182 24.81 3.80 1.98
N LEU A 183 24.97 3.79 3.31
CA LEU A 183 25.36 2.60 4.07
C LEU A 183 24.23 1.55 4.06
N ARG A 184 24.59 0.28 3.83
CA ARG A 184 23.67 -0.87 3.90
C ARG A 184 23.60 -1.41 5.34
N LYS A 185 23.23 -0.55 6.29
CA LYS A 185 22.92 -0.91 7.68
C LYS A 185 21.49 -0.52 8.02
N TRP A 186 20.91 -1.12 9.06
CA TRP A 186 19.60 -0.72 9.57
C TRP A 186 19.64 0.65 10.23
N PHE A 187 20.64 0.88 11.08
CA PHE A 187 20.84 2.13 11.83
C PHE A 187 22.13 2.83 11.40
N CYS A 188 22.09 4.16 11.42
CA CYS A 188 23.20 5.06 11.16
C CYS A 188 23.31 6.08 12.30
N ASP A 189 24.53 6.48 12.64
CA ASP A 189 24.78 7.55 13.61
C ASP A 189 24.41 8.92 13.00
N GLU A 190 23.89 9.81 13.84
CA GLU A 190 23.47 11.15 13.46
C GLU A 190 24.66 11.99 12.97
N PRO A 191 24.62 12.63 11.79
CA PRO A 191 25.59 13.66 11.48
C PRO A 191 25.25 14.91 12.30
N LEU A 192 26.22 15.43 13.06
CA LEU A 192 26.13 16.62 13.93
C LEU A 192 25.62 17.92 13.26
N ASN A 193 25.28 17.89 11.96
CA ASN A 193 24.84 19.02 11.13
C ASN A 193 23.76 18.63 10.09
N ALA A 194 23.02 17.54 10.27
CA ALA A 194 22.03 17.12 9.28
C ALA A 194 20.73 17.93 9.39
N THR A 195 20.48 18.76 8.38
CA THR A 195 19.18 19.34 8.06
C THR A 195 18.15 18.21 8.04
N TYR A 196 17.25 18.17 9.04
CA TYR A 196 16.09 17.31 8.97
C TYR A 196 15.42 17.58 7.64
N LEU A 197 15.29 16.52 6.84
CA LEU A 197 14.55 16.58 5.61
C LEU A 197 13.15 17.03 6.00
N GLU A 198 12.83 18.30 5.75
CA GLU A 198 11.60 19.00 6.17
C GLU A 198 10.43 18.03 6.08
N VAL A 199 10.05 17.44 7.23
CA VAL A 199 9.12 16.32 7.31
C VAL A 199 7.74 16.86 6.99
N LYS A 200 7.44 17.02 5.70
CA LYS A 200 6.23 17.68 5.23
C LYS A 200 5.01 16.75 5.29
N ILE A 201 5.23 15.44 5.50
CA ILE A 201 4.20 14.41 5.39
C ILE A 201 4.30 13.41 6.55
N ARG A 202 3.21 13.30 7.33
CA ARG A 202 3.04 12.33 8.42
C ARG A 202 2.88 10.91 7.84
N LEU A 203 3.67 9.94 8.31
CA LEU A 203 3.66 8.55 7.80
C LEU A 203 2.27 7.90 7.89
N SER A 204 1.48 8.25 8.91
CA SER A 204 0.09 7.81 9.09
C SER A 204 -0.82 8.22 7.92
N LYS A 205 -0.59 9.38 7.30
CA LYS A 205 -1.36 9.85 6.14
C LYS A 205 -1.00 9.08 4.87
N CYS A 206 0.23 8.56 4.77
CA CYS A 206 0.70 7.86 3.58
C CYS A 206 0.25 6.40 3.52
N LEU A 207 0.26 5.67 4.64
CA LEU A 207 -0.29 4.30 4.67
C LEU A 207 -1.81 4.28 4.46
N GLN A 208 -2.51 5.30 4.97
CA GLN A 208 -3.95 5.44 4.73
C GLN A 208 -4.26 5.73 3.25
N CYS A 209 -3.39 6.45 2.53
CA CYS A 209 -3.49 6.61 1.07
C CYS A 209 -3.18 5.32 0.29
N LEU A 210 -2.26 4.48 0.78
CA LEU A 210 -1.86 3.25 0.11
C LEU A 210 -2.99 2.19 0.10
N PHE A 211 -3.76 2.10 1.20
CA PHE A 211 -4.91 1.19 1.30
C PHE A 211 -6.16 1.69 0.58
N LEU A 212 -6.26 3.00 0.30
CA LEU A 212 -7.43 3.61 -0.33
C LEU A 212 -7.26 3.90 -1.83
N PHE A 213 -6.12 3.61 -2.44
CA PHE A 213 -5.80 3.91 -3.84
C PHE A 213 -6.42 5.25 -4.32
N CYS A 214 -5.68 6.34 -4.11
CA CYS A 214 -5.74 7.51 -5.00
C CYS A 214 -6.98 8.44 -5.00
N PHE A 215 -7.84 8.50 -3.97
CA PHE A 215 -8.91 9.54 -3.94
C PHE A 215 -8.79 10.65 -2.88
N CYS A 216 -7.80 10.62 -1.98
CA CYS A 216 -7.70 11.64 -0.92
C CYS A 216 -6.42 12.51 -1.04
N LYS A 217 -6.19 13.08 -2.22
CA LYS A 217 -5.27 14.22 -2.37
C LYS A 217 -5.90 15.33 -3.22
N SER A 218 -7.08 15.78 -2.81
CA SER A 218 -7.59 17.11 -3.17
C SER A 218 -8.79 17.47 -2.28
N ILE A 219 -8.49 17.94 -1.06
CA ILE A 219 -9.16 19.09 -0.42
C ILE A 219 -8.30 19.54 0.75
#